data_AF-A0AAW2ITN3-F1
#
_entry.id   AF-A0AAW2ITN3-F1
#
_cell.length_a   1.000
_cell.length_b   1.000
_cell.length_c   1.000
_cell.angle_alpha   90.00
_cell.angle_beta   90.00
_cell.angle_gamma   90.00
#
_symmetry.space_group_name_H-M   'P 1'
#
loop_
_entity.id
_entity.type
_entity.pdbx_description
1 polymer ?
#
loop_
_entity_poly.entity_id
_entity_poly.type
_entity_poly.pdbx_seq_one_letter_code
_entity_poly.pdbx_strand_id
1 'polypeptide(L)'
;MHVRIWRTYVISQSLRLTIANRILCLNARHVFIKFALEEDYTKLWIKSIWFVDGFPMRIFKWTPTFNPREESPIVPVWVCLPKLPIQFFDREALFSIARLLGAPLRTDVSTATLVRPSVARVYVEINLLEPLQTEIGLGFGTEMIIQPVVYERLPKYCATCKHLGHDDDECYEKIKNRGSVRPVEGEDQRASDHADLREKLDAQRTQRELYTSRKGKRVVFEEVDRRPEASSSGAKGAEDGSIAMKL
;
A
#
# COMPACT_ATOMS: atom_id res chain seq x y z
N MET A 1 13.58 19.07 31.24
CA MET A 1 14.01 17.65 31.14
C MET A 1 12.89 16.66 31.43
N HIS A 2 12.22 16.75 32.59
CA HIS A 2 11.18 15.81 33.09
C HIS A 2 10.20 15.23 32.05
N VAL A 3 9.53 16.06 31.23
CA VAL A 3 8.44 15.60 30.34
C VAL A 3 8.86 14.48 29.36
N ARG A 4 10.11 14.46 28.89
CA ARG A 4 10.61 13.39 28.02
C ARG A 4 10.81 12.06 28.77
N ILE A 5 11.32 12.12 30.00
CA ILE A 5 11.55 10.95 30.86
C ILE A 5 10.21 10.32 31.27
N TRP A 6 9.22 11.15 31.62
CA TRP A 6 7.89 10.67 32.00
C TRP A 6 7.19 9.96 30.83
N ARG A 7 7.28 10.52 29.61
CA ARG A 7 6.74 9.88 28.39
C ARG A 7 7.38 8.53 28.10
N THR A 8 8.72 8.40 28.13
CA THR A 8 9.36 7.10 27.85
C THR A 8 9.09 6.06 28.93
N TYR A 9 8.99 6.47 30.20
CA TYR A 9 8.61 5.58 31.29
C TYR A 9 7.18 5.05 31.15
N VAL A 10 6.18 5.93 30.94
CA VAL A 10 4.77 5.54 30.75
C VAL A 10 4.59 4.61 29.55
N ILE A 11 5.31 4.85 28.45
CA ILE A 11 5.31 3.95 27.28
C ILE A 11 5.90 2.58 27.65
N SER A 12 7.07 2.53 28.28
CA SER A 12 7.71 1.27 28.69
C SER A 12 6.81 0.43 29.59
N GLN A 13 6.18 1.06 30.59
CA GLN A 13 5.28 0.40 31.54
C GLN A 13 3.97 -0.09 30.88
N SER A 14 3.36 0.74 30.03
CA SER A 14 2.12 0.39 29.30
C SER A 14 2.33 -0.77 28.32
N LEU A 15 3.48 -0.79 27.63
CA LEU A 15 3.87 -1.84 26.69
C LEU A 15 4.45 -3.08 27.39
N ARG A 16 4.68 -3.03 28.71
CA ARG A 16 5.30 -4.07 29.53
C ARG A 16 6.65 -4.53 28.96
N LEU A 17 7.50 -3.57 28.57
CA LEU A 17 8.81 -3.83 27.99
C LEU A 17 9.87 -4.11 29.05
N THR A 18 10.88 -4.89 28.68
CA THR A 18 12.10 -5.07 29.48
C THR A 18 12.87 -3.75 29.58
N ILE A 19 13.50 -3.49 30.73
CA ILE A 19 14.18 -2.22 31.05
C ILE A 19 15.34 -1.89 30.09
N ALA A 20 15.89 -2.90 29.40
CA ALA A 20 16.99 -2.74 28.45
C ALA A 20 16.60 -2.06 27.11
N ASN A 21 15.31 -1.97 26.77
CA ASN A 21 14.86 -1.41 25.48
C ASN A 21 14.99 0.13 25.44
N ARG A 22 15.50 0.69 24.35
CA ARG A 22 15.71 2.14 24.19
C ARG A 22 14.56 2.79 23.43
N ILE A 23 13.82 3.66 24.12
CA ILE A 23 12.68 4.40 23.57
C ILE A 23 13.12 5.83 23.23
N LEU A 24 12.95 6.26 21.98
CA LEU A 24 13.32 7.58 21.48
C LEU A 24 12.09 8.30 20.92
N CYS A 25 11.78 9.51 21.39
CA CYS A 25 10.69 10.32 20.83
C CYS A 25 11.17 11.08 19.59
N LEU A 26 10.64 10.76 18.41
CA LEU A 26 10.91 11.47 17.15
C LEU A 26 10.19 12.82 17.10
N ASN A 27 8.88 12.81 17.38
CA ASN A 27 8.03 14.00 17.36
C ASN A 27 6.83 13.81 18.30
N ALA A 28 5.88 14.75 18.30
CA ALA A 28 4.73 14.74 19.21
C ALA A 28 3.79 13.53 19.06
N ARG A 29 3.81 12.84 17.90
CA ARG A 29 3.00 11.64 17.61
C ARG A 29 3.83 10.38 17.31
N HIS A 30 5.16 10.47 17.21
CA HIS A 30 5.98 9.33 16.78
C HIS A 30 7.09 8.99 17.77
N VAL A 31 7.23 7.70 18.03
CA VAL A 31 8.21 7.10 18.95
C VAL A 31 8.90 5.95 18.23
N PHE A 32 10.20 5.84 18.42
CA PHE A 32 11.04 4.75 17.92
C PHE A 32 11.44 3.87 19.10
N ILE A 33 11.38 2.55 18.92
CA ILE A 33 11.87 1.60 19.93
C ILE A 33 12.98 0.75 19.32
N LYS A 34 14.20 0.91 19.82
CA LYS A 34 15.29 -0.04 19.60
C LYS A 34 15.26 -1.09 20.70
N PHE A 35 14.91 -2.31 20.31
CA PHE A 35 14.84 -3.43 21.23
C PHE A 35 16.22 -3.93 21.64
N ALA A 36 16.30 -4.51 22.82
CA ALA A 36 17.44 -5.31 23.28
C ALA A 36 17.17 -6.81 23.18
N LEU A 37 15.90 -7.24 23.09
CA LEU A 37 15.47 -8.63 23.01
C LEU A 37 14.46 -8.81 21.87
N GLU A 38 14.65 -9.86 21.08
CA GLU A 38 13.76 -10.23 19.97
C GLU A 38 12.34 -10.61 20.46
N GLU A 39 12.23 -11.15 21.68
CA GLU A 39 10.96 -11.45 22.33
C GLU A 39 10.09 -10.20 22.51
N ASP A 40 10.67 -9.07 22.94
CA ASP A 40 9.93 -7.81 23.12
C ASP A 40 9.54 -7.18 21.77
N TYR A 41 10.41 -7.26 20.76
CA TYR A 41 10.08 -6.89 19.37
C TYR A 41 8.86 -7.69 18.90
N THR A 42 8.94 -9.01 19.00
CA THR A 42 7.94 -9.97 18.54
C THR A 42 6.61 -9.78 19.28
N LYS A 43 6.66 -9.64 20.61
CA LYS A 43 5.51 -9.36 21.48
C LYS A 43 4.77 -8.08 21.10
N LEU A 44 5.50 -7.00 20.80
CA LEU A 44 4.88 -5.76 20.35
C LEU A 44 4.32 -5.87 18.94
N TRP A 45 5.14 -6.35 17.99
CA TRP A 45 4.80 -6.44 16.56
C TRP A 45 3.53 -7.24 16.33
N ILE A 46 3.41 -8.38 17.02
CA ILE A 46 2.29 -9.32 16.87
C ILE A 46 0.91 -8.74 17.21
N LYS A 47 0.84 -7.68 18.01
CA LYS A 47 -0.45 -7.08 18.40
C LYS A 47 -0.92 -5.99 17.44
N SER A 48 0.01 -5.39 16.67
CA SER A 48 -0.08 -4.20 15.80
C SER A 48 -0.67 -2.91 16.39
N ILE A 49 -1.57 -2.99 17.37
CA ILE A 49 -2.14 -1.86 18.12
C ILE A 49 -1.98 -2.13 19.62
N TRP A 50 -1.44 -1.16 20.33
CA TRP A 50 -1.39 -1.12 21.80
C TRP A 50 -2.20 0.07 22.32
N PHE A 51 -2.44 0.08 23.63
CA PHE A 51 -3.04 1.23 24.31
C PHE A 51 -2.04 1.77 25.33
N VAL A 52 -1.75 3.06 25.27
CA VAL A 52 -0.86 3.78 26.19
C VAL A 52 -1.68 4.92 26.78
N ASP A 53 -1.87 4.91 28.10
CA ASP A 53 -2.73 5.87 28.81
C ASP A 53 -4.16 6.00 28.20
N GLY A 54 -4.73 4.87 27.78
CA GLY A 54 -6.05 4.80 27.12
C GLY A 54 -6.05 5.16 25.62
N PHE A 55 -5.01 5.79 25.09
CA PHE A 55 -4.92 6.14 23.67
C PHE A 55 -4.40 4.98 22.82
N PRO A 56 -5.00 4.68 21.65
CA PRO A 56 -4.48 3.67 20.74
C PRO A 56 -3.16 4.14 20.12
N MET A 57 -2.18 3.24 20.03
CA MET A 57 -0.88 3.44 19.42
C MET A 57 -0.65 2.35 18.37
N ARG A 58 -0.49 2.74 17.11
CA ARG A 58 -0.25 1.81 15.99
C ARG A 58 1.25 1.54 15.85
N ILE A 59 1.59 0.32 15.45
CA ILE A 59 2.96 -0.17 15.30
C ILE A 59 3.26 -0.41 13.83
N PHE A 60 4.41 0.09 13.38
CA PHE A 60 4.93 -0.10 12.03
C PHE A 60 6.36 -0.61 12.09
N LYS A 61 6.71 -1.55 11.21
CA LYS A 61 8.11 -1.93 10.99
C LYS A 61 8.87 -0.69 10.51
N TRP A 62 9.98 -0.38 11.17
CA TRP A 62 10.82 0.74 10.76
C TRP A 62 11.60 0.36 9.51
N THR A 63 11.84 1.37 8.69
CA THR A 63 12.68 1.31 7.50
C THR A 63 13.62 2.53 7.53
N PRO A 64 14.86 2.49 7.01
CA PRO A 64 15.66 3.70 6.73
C PRO A 64 14.95 4.69 5.79
N THR A 65 14.02 4.19 4.98
CA THR A 65 13.11 4.97 4.14
C THR A 65 11.94 5.60 4.92
N PHE A 66 11.89 5.43 6.25
CA PHE A 66 10.76 5.83 7.10
C PHE A 66 10.45 7.34 7.05
N ASN A 67 9.22 7.64 6.65
CA ASN A 67 8.63 8.97 6.68
C ASN A 67 7.52 9.01 7.75
N PRO A 68 7.55 9.92 8.76
CA PRO A 68 6.48 10.09 9.75
C PRO A 68 5.11 10.53 9.20
N ARG A 69 4.97 10.66 7.88
CA ARG A 69 3.69 10.88 7.18
C ARG A 69 3.17 9.64 6.46
N GLU A 70 3.92 8.54 6.49
CA GLU A 70 3.62 7.31 5.76
C GLU A 70 3.52 6.15 6.76
N GLU A 71 2.77 5.12 6.41
CA GLU A 71 2.63 3.89 7.18
C GLU A 71 3.34 2.75 6.43
N SER A 72 3.94 1.81 7.16
CA SER A 72 4.66 0.71 6.50
C SER A 72 3.66 -0.22 5.80
N PRO A 73 3.88 -0.60 4.52
CA PRO A 73 3.08 -1.61 3.83
C PRO A 73 3.39 -3.02 4.34
N ILE A 74 4.43 -3.19 5.16
CA ILE A 74 4.79 -4.45 5.79
C ILE A 74 3.89 -4.65 7.01
N VAL A 75 3.11 -5.72 7.04
CA VAL A 75 2.15 -6.02 8.11
C VAL A 75 2.18 -7.49 8.53
N PRO A 76 1.92 -7.81 9.82
CA PRO A 76 1.81 -9.19 10.29
C PRO A 76 0.36 -9.67 10.24
N VAL A 77 0.07 -10.68 9.42
CA VAL A 77 -1.27 -11.25 9.19
C VAL A 77 -1.32 -12.74 9.48
N TRP A 78 -2.53 -13.27 9.71
CA TRP A 78 -2.74 -14.70 9.87
C TRP A 78 -3.01 -15.34 8.50
N VAL A 79 -2.19 -16.31 8.14
CA VAL A 79 -2.34 -17.18 6.98
C VAL A 79 -2.89 -18.53 7.43
N CYS A 80 -3.93 -18.98 6.76
CA CYS A 80 -4.57 -20.26 6.96
C CYS A 80 -4.36 -21.16 5.73
N LEU A 81 -3.91 -22.39 5.99
CA LEU A 81 -3.68 -23.46 5.03
C LEU A 81 -4.74 -24.56 5.32
N PRO A 82 -5.95 -24.45 4.75
CA PRO A 82 -7.02 -25.40 5.01
C PRO A 82 -6.72 -26.76 4.37
N LYS A 83 -7.06 -27.84 5.07
CA LYS A 83 -6.85 -29.24 4.63
C LYS A 83 -5.39 -29.64 4.32
N LEU A 84 -4.42 -28.90 4.85
CA LEU A 84 -3.00 -29.25 4.73
C LEU A 84 -2.76 -30.71 5.23
N PRO A 85 -1.99 -31.55 4.51
CA PRO A 85 -1.67 -32.89 4.98
C PRO A 85 -0.88 -32.85 6.30
N ILE A 86 -1.19 -33.76 7.24
CA ILE A 86 -0.66 -33.72 8.62
C ILE A 86 0.87 -33.85 8.70
N GLN A 87 1.50 -34.42 7.67
CA GLN A 87 2.96 -34.50 7.54
C GLN A 87 3.64 -33.12 7.48
N PHE A 88 2.92 -32.07 7.05
CA PHE A 88 3.43 -30.71 6.95
C PHE A 88 3.11 -29.84 8.19
N PHE A 89 2.49 -30.38 9.25
CA PHE A 89 2.17 -29.61 10.47
C PHE A 89 3.36 -29.41 11.42
N ASP A 90 4.51 -30.03 11.14
CA ASP A 90 5.73 -29.70 11.88
C ASP A 90 6.07 -28.20 11.79
N ARG A 91 6.67 -27.64 12.85
CA ARG A 91 6.96 -26.20 12.93
C ARG A 91 7.92 -25.76 11.83
N GLU A 92 8.94 -26.54 11.50
CA GLU A 92 9.93 -26.19 10.47
C GLU A 92 9.34 -26.36 9.07
N ALA A 93 8.50 -27.38 8.85
CA ALA A 93 7.72 -27.51 7.62
C ALA A 93 6.77 -26.31 7.41
N LEU A 94 5.95 -25.97 8.40
CA LEU A 94 5.04 -24.81 8.35
C LEU A 94 5.77 -23.49 8.14
N PHE A 95 6.93 -23.29 8.80
CA PHE A 95 7.75 -22.08 8.60
C PHE A 95 8.43 -22.06 7.23
N SER A 96 8.76 -23.21 6.64
CA SER A 96 9.35 -23.28 5.30
C SER A 96 8.30 -23.03 4.22
N ILE A 97 7.09 -23.54 4.40
CA ILE A 97 5.91 -23.25 3.56
C ILE A 97 5.55 -21.76 3.65
N ALA A 98 5.46 -21.20 4.85
CA ALA A 98 5.13 -19.80 5.06
C ALA A 98 6.20 -18.81 4.54
N ARG A 99 7.48 -19.23 4.44
CA ARG A 99 8.56 -18.44 3.81
C ARG A 99 8.33 -18.14 2.33
N LEU A 100 7.47 -18.89 1.64
CA LEU A 100 7.05 -18.60 0.28
C LEU A 100 6.06 -17.42 0.19
N LEU A 101 5.53 -16.96 1.33
CA LEU A 101 4.48 -15.94 1.44
C LEU A 101 4.96 -14.67 2.16
N GLY A 102 6.02 -14.76 2.97
CA GLY A 102 6.56 -13.69 3.79
C GLY A 102 7.42 -14.22 4.94
N ALA A 103 7.74 -13.41 5.95
CA ALA A 103 8.53 -13.86 7.10
C ALA A 103 7.64 -14.48 8.20
N PRO A 104 7.74 -15.80 8.50
CA PRO A 104 6.91 -16.42 9.54
C PRO A 104 7.34 -16.00 10.95
N LEU A 105 6.35 -15.62 11.77
CA LEU A 105 6.54 -15.15 13.13
C LEU A 105 6.20 -16.24 14.17
N ARG A 106 5.04 -16.91 14.02
CA ARG A 106 4.58 -18.00 14.90
C ARG A 106 3.46 -18.83 14.29
N THR A 107 3.21 -20.03 14.81
CA THR A 107 1.93 -20.73 14.65
C THR A 107 0.89 -20.25 15.66
N ASP A 108 -0.38 -20.63 15.47
CA ASP A 108 -1.38 -20.59 16.55
C ASP A 108 -1.27 -21.83 17.47
N VAL A 109 -1.89 -21.78 18.64
CA VAL A 109 -1.86 -22.88 19.61
C VAL A 109 -2.55 -24.14 19.05
N SER A 110 -3.64 -23.99 18.30
CA SER A 110 -4.42 -25.12 17.74
C SER A 110 -3.62 -25.94 16.75
N THR A 111 -2.82 -25.25 15.92
CA THR A 111 -1.87 -25.84 14.97
C THR A 111 -0.69 -26.48 15.71
N ALA A 112 -0.06 -25.73 16.63
CA ALA A 112 1.11 -26.18 17.39
C ALA A 112 0.85 -27.40 18.30
N THR A 113 -0.40 -27.61 18.72
CA THR A 113 -0.81 -28.73 19.58
C THR A 113 -1.61 -29.81 18.84
N LEU A 114 -1.78 -29.69 17.51
CA LEU A 114 -2.57 -30.58 16.66
C LEU A 114 -4.04 -30.78 17.10
N VAL A 115 -4.59 -29.89 17.94
CA VAL A 115 -5.97 -30.00 18.47
C VAL A 115 -7.03 -29.72 17.40
N ARG A 116 -6.68 -29.01 16.32
CA ARG A 116 -7.58 -28.75 15.17
C ARG A 116 -6.84 -28.89 13.82
N PRO A 117 -6.51 -30.12 13.37
CA PRO A 117 -5.70 -30.34 12.16
C PRO A 117 -6.46 -30.09 10.85
N SER A 118 -7.69 -29.56 10.89
CA SER A 118 -8.47 -29.18 9.70
C SER A 118 -7.90 -27.97 8.95
N VAL A 119 -7.16 -27.10 9.64
CA VAL A 119 -6.53 -25.89 9.08
C VAL A 119 -5.23 -25.65 9.85
N ALA A 120 -4.09 -25.63 9.16
CA ALA A 120 -2.86 -25.11 9.76
C ALA A 120 -2.85 -23.58 9.67
N ARG A 121 -2.39 -22.92 10.74
CA ARG A 121 -2.47 -21.46 10.87
C ARG A 121 -1.12 -20.89 11.30
N VAL A 122 -0.53 -20.07 10.43
CA VAL A 122 0.76 -19.40 10.62
C VAL A 122 0.56 -17.90 10.59
N TYR A 123 1.25 -17.18 11.47
CA TYR A 123 1.30 -15.74 11.49
C TYR A 123 2.53 -15.27 10.72
N VAL A 124 2.33 -14.50 9.66
CA VAL A 124 3.35 -14.17 8.66
C VAL A 124 3.38 -12.66 8.44
N GLU A 125 4.58 -12.10 8.45
CA GLU A 125 4.83 -10.73 8.02
C GLU A 125 4.92 -10.68 6.50
N ILE A 126 4.03 -9.91 5.86
CA ILE A 126 3.90 -9.77 4.40
C ILE A 126 4.02 -8.31 3.98
N ASN A 127 4.37 -8.06 2.72
CA ASN A 127 4.34 -6.73 2.11
C ASN A 127 3.08 -6.56 1.26
N LEU A 128 2.21 -5.59 1.60
CA LEU A 128 0.95 -5.34 0.88
C LEU A 128 1.13 -4.71 -0.51
N LEU A 129 2.36 -4.31 -0.87
CA LEU A 129 2.71 -3.88 -2.23
C LEU A 129 3.11 -5.04 -3.16
N GLU A 130 3.19 -6.27 -2.65
CA GLU A 130 3.55 -7.47 -3.41
C GLU A 130 2.32 -8.34 -3.72
N PRO A 131 2.29 -9.06 -4.86
CA PRO A 131 1.14 -9.86 -5.26
C PRO A 131 0.96 -11.07 -4.34
N LEU A 132 -0.13 -11.06 -3.55
CA LEU A 132 -0.42 -12.10 -2.58
C LEU A 132 -0.71 -13.45 -3.26
N GLN A 133 0.06 -14.47 -2.92
CA GLN A 133 -0.12 -15.81 -3.46
C GLN A 133 -1.35 -16.47 -2.81
N THR A 134 -2.32 -16.89 -3.62
CA THR A 134 -3.55 -17.57 -3.16
C THR A 134 -3.43 -19.10 -3.14
N GLU A 135 -2.40 -19.65 -3.78
CA GLU A 135 -2.11 -21.08 -3.86
C GLU A 135 -0.60 -21.30 -3.89
N ILE A 136 -0.12 -22.44 -3.38
CA ILE A 136 1.29 -22.84 -3.39
C ILE A 136 1.43 -24.33 -3.69
N GLY A 137 2.40 -24.70 -4.54
CA GLY A 137 2.70 -26.09 -4.86
C GLY A 137 3.59 -26.74 -3.80
N LEU A 138 3.12 -27.80 -3.15
CA LEU A 138 3.85 -28.58 -2.16
C LEU A 138 4.25 -29.94 -2.74
N GLY A 139 5.54 -30.28 -2.70
CA GLY A 139 6.02 -31.62 -3.06
C GLY A 139 5.69 -32.64 -1.96
N PHE A 140 5.03 -33.73 -2.33
CA PHE A 140 4.65 -34.81 -1.42
C PHE A 140 5.09 -36.16 -2.02
N GLY A 141 6.31 -36.59 -1.68
CA GLY A 141 6.94 -37.76 -2.30
C GLY A 141 7.18 -37.54 -3.79
N THR A 142 6.48 -38.29 -4.64
CA THR A 142 6.52 -38.17 -6.11
C THR A 142 5.42 -37.26 -6.68
N GLU A 143 4.50 -36.76 -5.86
CA GLU A 143 3.34 -35.97 -6.28
C GLU A 143 3.50 -34.49 -5.90
N MET A 144 2.73 -33.60 -6.53
CA MET A 144 2.62 -32.19 -6.16
C MET A 144 1.17 -31.87 -5.78
N ILE A 145 0.99 -31.32 -4.57
CA ILE A 145 -0.29 -30.90 -4.03
C ILE A 145 -0.40 -29.38 -4.16
N ILE A 146 -1.48 -28.89 -4.77
CA ILE A 146 -1.81 -27.46 -4.76
C ILE A 146 -2.48 -27.14 -3.43
N GLN A 147 -1.78 -26.44 -2.54
CA GLN A 147 -2.28 -25.99 -1.25
C GLN A 147 -2.88 -24.58 -1.39
N PRO A 148 -4.19 -24.38 -1.18
CA PRO A 148 -4.78 -23.05 -1.12
C PRO A 148 -4.32 -22.27 0.12
N VAL A 149 -4.25 -20.95 -0.02
CA VAL A 149 -3.72 -19.99 0.97
C VAL A 149 -4.79 -18.92 1.24
N VAL A 150 -5.18 -18.76 2.51
CA VAL A 150 -6.25 -17.83 2.92
C VAL A 150 -5.72 -16.84 3.95
N TYR A 151 -5.79 -15.54 3.65
CA TYR A 151 -5.37 -14.46 4.54
C TYR A 151 -6.53 -13.97 5.42
N GLU A 152 -6.44 -14.12 6.74
CA GLU A 152 -7.42 -13.57 7.66
C GLU A 152 -7.18 -12.08 7.93
N ARG A 153 -8.24 -11.28 7.78
CA ARG A 153 -8.28 -9.85 8.17
C ARG A 153 -7.15 -9.02 7.55
N LEU A 154 -6.77 -9.36 6.32
CA LEU A 154 -5.84 -8.61 5.48
C LEU A 154 -6.26 -7.12 5.45
N PRO A 155 -5.41 -6.19 5.90
CA PRO A 155 -5.73 -4.76 5.85
C PRO A 155 -5.50 -4.22 4.44
N LYS A 156 -6.42 -3.36 3.98
CA LYS A 156 -6.25 -2.52 2.79
C LYS A 156 -5.03 -1.59 2.94
N TYR A 157 -4.38 -1.23 1.84
CA TYR A 157 -3.28 -0.25 1.82
C TYR A 157 -3.39 0.64 0.58
N CYS A 158 -3.42 1.96 0.80
CA CYS A 158 -3.49 2.95 -0.25
C CYS A 158 -2.08 3.32 -0.73
N ALA A 159 -1.72 3.00 -1.97
CA ALA A 159 -0.42 3.37 -2.54
C ALA A 159 -0.27 4.89 -2.77
N THR A 160 -1.39 5.60 -2.97
CA THR A 160 -1.43 7.05 -3.23
C THR A 160 -1.01 7.86 -2.01
N CYS A 161 -1.60 7.60 -0.83
CA CYS A 161 -1.33 8.35 0.41
C CYS A 161 -0.55 7.54 1.46
N LYS A 162 -0.19 6.29 1.15
CA LYS A 162 0.64 5.39 1.97
C LYS A 162 0.13 5.21 3.40
N HIS A 163 -1.14 4.83 3.53
CA HIS A 163 -1.80 4.57 4.81
C HIS A 163 -2.61 3.26 4.76
N LEU A 164 -2.73 2.59 5.91
CA LEU A 164 -3.54 1.36 6.06
C LEU A 164 -5.02 1.67 6.29
N GLY A 165 -5.87 0.75 5.84
CA GLY A 165 -7.30 0.68 6.16
C GLY A 165 -8.25 1.15 5.05
N HIS A 166 -7.72 1.61 3.91
CA HIS A 166 -8.48 1.95 2.71
C HIS A 166 -7.64 1.70 1.46
N ASP A 167 -8.29 1.49 0.32
CA ASP A 167 -7.60 1.31 -0.98
C ASP A 167 -7.50 2.65 -1.73
N ASP A 168 -6.77 2.68 -2.84
CA ASP A 168 -6.55 3.89 -3.63
C ASP A 168 -7.84 4.59 -4.09
N ASP A 169 -8.93 3.87 -4.38
CA ASP A 169 -10.19 4.50 -4.81
C ASP A 169 -11.07 5.03 -3.67
N GLU A 170 -10.78 4.61 -2.43
CA GLU A 170 -11.36 5.17 -1.21
C GLU A 170 -10.52 6.35 -0.66
N CYS A 171 -9.40 6.68 -1.32
CA CYS A 171 -8.42 7.65 -0.85
C CYS A 171 -8.93 9.10 -0.91
N TYR A 172 -9.13 9.70 0.27
CA TYR A 172 -9.55 11.10 0.42
C TYR A 172 -8.65 12.09 -0.34
N GLU A 173 -7.33 11.89 -0.36
CA GLU A 173 -6.41 12.78 -1.08
C GLU A 173 -6.58 12.68 -2.62
N LYS A 174 -6.77 11.46 -3.14
CA LYS A 174 -7.06 11.21 -4.57
C LYS A 174 -8.39 11.82 -4.98
N ILE A 175 -9.43 11.68 -4.15
CA ILE A 175 -10.76 12.25 -4.35
C ILE A 175 -10.71 13.78 -4.32
N LYS A 176 -10.04 14.37 -3.32
CA LYS A 176 -9.84 15.82 -3.21
C LYS A 176 -9.14 16.40 -4.44
N ASN A 177 -8.08 15.75 -4.92
CA ASN A 177 -7.31 16.21 -6.07
C ASN A 177 -8.08 16.08 -7.40
N ARG A 178 -8.95 15.07 -7.54
CA ARG A 178 -9.92 15.01 -8.65
C ARG A 178 -10.89 16.21 -8.61
N GLY A 179 -11.36 16.61 -7.43
CA GLY A 179 -12.23 17.78 -7.26
C GLY A 179 -11.61 19.14 -7.62
N SER A 180 -10.28 19.24 -7.69
CA SER A 180 -9.58 20.43 -8.20
C SER A 180 -9.41 20.46 -9.72
N VAL A 181 -9.65 19.35 -10.42
CA VAL A 181 -9.83 19.39 -11.88
C VAL A 181 -11.23 19.94 -12.14
N ARG A 182 -11.30 21.24 -12.47
CA ARG A 182 -12.51 21.80 -13.10
C ARG A 182 -12.86 20.93 -14.30
N PRO A 183 -14.14 20.60 -14.55
CA PRO A 183 -14.53 20.11 -15.86
C PRO A 183 -14.07 21.11 -16.91
N VAL A 184 -13.17 20.69 -17.80
CA VAL A 184 -13.12 21.26 -19.14
C VAL A 184 -14.36 20.69 -19.81
N GLU A 185 -15.49 21.39 -19.68
CA GLU A 185 -16.75 21.01 -20.33
C GLU A 185 -16.50 20.91 -21.83
N GLY A 186 -16.60 19.71 -22.39
CA GLY A 186 -16.05 19.35 -23.70
C GLY A 186 -16.21 20.41 -24.78
N GLU A 187 -15.08 21.01 -25.18
CA GLU A 187 -15.05 21.96 -26.29
C GLU A 187 -15.34 21.23 -27.62
N ASP A 188 -15.06 19.92 -27.71
CA ASP A 188 -15.34 19.07 -28.88
C ASP A 188 -16.83 19.09 -29.32
N GLN A 189 -17.78 19.04 -28.39
CA GLN A 189 -19.21 19.06 -28.76
C GLN A 189 -19.62 20.43 -29.30
N ARG A 190 -19.13 21.52 -28.68
CA ARG A 190 -19.37 22.88 -29.16
C ARG A 190 -18.65 23.15 -30.49
N ALA A 191 -17.48 22.55 -30.71
CA ALA A 191 -16.77 22.58 -31.98
C ALA A 191 -17.56 21.85 -33.08
N SER A 192 -18.15 20.69 -32.79
CA SER A 192 -19.04 19.96 -33.72
C SER A 192 -20.25 20.81 -34.12
N ASP A 193 -21.07 21.26 -33.16
CA ASP A 193 -22.31 21.98 -33.45
C ASP A 193 -22.04 23.36 -34.11
N HIS A 194 -20.95 24.02 -33.74
CA HIS A 194 -20.54 25.29 -34.33
C HIS A 194 -19.83 25.13 -35.69
N ALA A 195 -19.23 23.98 -35.98
CA ALA A 195 -18.77 23.64 -37.33
C ALA A 195 -19.96 23.39 -38.26
N ASP A 196 -20.93 22.60 -37.81
CA ASP A 196 -22.14 22.26 -38.56
C ASP A 196 -23.03 23.50 -38.85
N LEU A 197 -23.06 24.47 -37.92
CA LEU A 197 -23.66 25.81 -38.15
C LEU A 197 -22.80 26.71 -39.05
N ARG A 198 -21.46 26.65 -38.97
CA ARG A 198 -20.57 27.39 -39.88
C ARG A 198 -20.73 26.89 -41.31
N GLU A 199 -20.66 25.59 -41.56
CA GLU A 199 -20.79 25.01 -42.90
C GLU A 199 -22.12 25.42 -43.57
N LYS A 200 -23.22 25.46 -42.81
CA LYS A 200 -24.54 25.91 -43.30
C LYS A 200 -24.57 27.41 -43.61
N LEU A 201 -23.93 28.25 -42.80
CA LEU A 201 -23.80 29.69 -43.05
C LEU A 201 -22.83 30.00 -44.20
N ASP A 202 -21.73 29.24 -44.32
CA ASP A 202 -20.70 29.40 -45.35
C ASP A 202 -21.16 28.84 -46.70
N ALA A 203 -21.99 27.80 -46.74
CA ALA A 203 -22.72 27.39 -47.94
C ALA A 203 -23.72 28.48 -48.39
N GLN A 204 -24.45 29.09 -47.46
CA GLN A 204 -25.39 30.18 -47.76
C GLN A 204 -24.67 31.48 -48.18
N ARG A 205 -23.50 31.78 -47.60
CA ARG A 205 -22.56 32.80 -48.09
C ARG A 205 -22.07 32.45 -49.48
N THR A 206 -21.63 31.21 -49.73
CA THR A 206 -21.09 30.78 -51.03
C THR A 206 -22.15 30.88 -52.14
N GLN A 207 -23.43 30.59 -51.87
CA GLN A 207 -24.51 30.89 -52.83
C GLN A 207 -24.64 32.41 -53.10
N ARG A 208 -24.59 33.24 -52.05
CA ARG A 208 -24.68 34.70 -52.16
C ARG A 208 -23.44 35.34 -52.79
N GLU A 209 -22.29 34.71 -52.63
CA GLU A 209 -20.99 35.12 -53.14
C GLU A 209 -20.73 34.55 -54.55
N LEU A 210 -21.34 33.44 -54.96
CA LEU A 210 -21.44 33.07 -56.38
C LEU A 210 -22.33 34.05 -57.16
N TYR A 211 -23.35 34.62 -56.50
CA TYR A 211 -24.21 35.66 -57.07
C TYR A 211 -23.49 37.02 -57.25
N THR A 212 -22.52 37.36 -56.38
CA THR A 212 -21.77 38.64 -56.44
C THR A 212 -20.35 38.51 -57.04
N SER A 213 -19.70 37.35 -56.93
CA SER A 213 -18.34 37.05 -57.44
C SER A 213 -18.29 36.75 -58.94
N ARG A 214 -19.18 37.41 -59.70
CA ARG A 214 -18.78 38.00 -60.99
C ARG A 214 -17.66 39.08 -60.84
N LYS A 215 -17.10 39.29 -59.63
CA LYS A 215 -16.13 40.35 -59.26
C LYS A 215 -14.98 39.95 -58.26
N GLY A 216 -14.20 38.89 -58.50
CA GLY A 216 -12.70 38.88 -58.37
C GLY A 216 -11.91 38.61 -57.05
N LYS A 217 -11.09 37.52 -57.07
CA LYS A 217 -9.64 37.35 -56.70
C LYS A 217 -9.05 37.29 -55.22
N ARG A 218 -8.61 36.05 -54.84
CA ARG A 218 -7.22 35.53 -54.46
C ARG A 218 -6.54 35.55 -53.02
N VAL A 219 -6.03 34.35 -52.58
CA VAL A 219 -4.87 33.97 -51.63
C VAL A 219 -5.10 33.97 -50.07
N VAL A 220 -4.66 33.07 -49.13
CA VAL A 220 -3.90 31.74 -48.98
C VAL A 220 -2.46 31.74 -48.32
N PHE A 221 -2.12 30.80 -47.38
CA PHE A 221 -0.78 30.16 -47.00
C PHE A 221 -0.58 29.61 -45.53
N GLU A 222 0.29 28.59 -45.32
CA GLU A 222 0.48 27.65 -44.14
C GLU A 222 1.99 27.18 -43.95
N GLU A 223 2.62 26.48 -42.95
CA GLU A 223 2.47 25.87 -41.57
C GLU A 223 3.76 26.24 -40.69
N VAL A 224 4.58 25.58 -39.79
CA VAL A 224 4.96 24.31 -39.02
C VAL A 224 5.87 24.79 -37.79
N ASP A 225 6.24 24.23 -36.60
CA ASP A 225 6.35 22.96 -35.78
C ASP A 225 7.69 22.11 -35.90
N ARG A 226 8.19 21.10 -35.11
CA ARG A 226 7.65 20.11 -34.10
C ARG A 226 8.69 19.21 -33.30
N ARG A 227 8.78 19.27 -31.93
CA ARG A 227 9.28 18.23 -30.90
C ARG A 227 10.79 17.74 -30.82
N PRO A 228 11.29 16.81 -29.90
CA PRO A 228 10.91 16.24 -28.55
C PRO A 228 12.08 16.06 -27.45
N GLU A 229 12.09 15.00 -26.59
CA GLU A 229 12.72 14.83 -25.22
C GLU A 229 13.72 13.63 -24.99
N ALA A 230 14.35 13.45 -23.77
CA ALA A 230 14.46 12.15 -23.00
C ALA A 230 15.30 12.09 -21.65
N SER A 231 14.88 11.17 -20.74
CA SER A 231 15.34 10.49 -19.47
C SER A 231 16.83 10.10 -19.15
N SER A 232 17.28 9.50 -17.99
CA SER A 232 16.87 9.38 -16.54
C SER A 232 17.84 8.50 -15.64
N SER A 233 17.61 8.40 -14.29
CA SER A 233 18.06 7.36 -13.28
C SER A 233 19.51 7.37 -12.70
N GLY A 234 19.88 6.76 -11.54
CA GLY A 234 19.15 6.17 -10.38
C GLY A 234 19.99 5.18 -9.48
N ALA A 235 19.79 5.11 -8.14
CA ALA A 235 20.48 4.15 -7.19
C ALA A 235 19.73 3.90 -5.82
N LYS A 236 20.15 2.90 -4.99
CA LYS A 236 19.46 2.38 -3.75
C LYS A 236 20.40 1.93 -2.59
N GLY A 237 19.91 1.68 -1.36
CA GLY A 237 20.56 0.75 -0.39
C GLY A 237 20.05 0.61 1.08
N ALA A 238 19.82 -0.65 1.51
CA ALA A 238 19.92 -1.30 2.86
C ALA A 238 19.10 -0.84 4.10
N GLU A 239 18.37 -1.78 4.74
CA GLU A 239 17.46 -1.59 5.90
C GLU A 239 17.82 -2.44 7.17
N ASP A 240 17.38 -2.04 8.37
CA ASP A 240 17.86 -2.57 9.69
C ASP A 240 16.71 -2.81 10.72
N GLY A 241 16.92 -3.67 11.71
CA GLY A 241 15.86 -4.23 12.58
C GLY A 241 15.34 -3.26 13.67
N SER A 242 14.24 -2.55 13.42
CA SER A 242 13.62 -1.62 14.39
C SER A 242 12.12 -1.40 14.19
N ILE A 243 11.46 -0.64 15.09
CA ILE A 243 10.03 -0.29 15.00
C ILE A 243 9.81 1.21 15.21
N ALA A 244 8.88 1.76 14.42
CA ALA A 244 8.26 3.06 14.64
C ALA A 244 6.82 2.89 15.13
N MET A 245 6.39 3.75 16.05
CA MET A 245 5.05 3.76 16.64
C MET A 245 4.40 5.13 16.44
N LYS A 246 3.09 5.14 16.20
CA LYS A 246 2.27 6.32 15.88
C LYS A 246 1.11 6.45 16.87
N LEU A 247 0.99 7.63 17.47
CA LEU A 247 -0.15 8.14 18.25
C LEU A 247 -1.13 8.89 17.34
#